data_AF-A0A936SA62-F1
#
_entry.id   AF-A0A936SA62-F1
#
_cell.length_a   1.000
_cell.length_b   1.000
_cell.length_c   1.000
_cell.angle_alpha   90.00
_cell.angle_beta   90.00
_cell.angle_gamma   90.00
#
_symmetry.space_group_name_H-M   'P 1'
#
loop_
_entity.id
_entity.type
_entity.pdbx_description
1 polymer ?
#
loop_
_entity_poly.entity_id
_entity_poly.type
_entity_poly.pdbx_seq_one_letter_code
_entity_poly.pdbx_strand_id
1 'polypeptide(L)'
;MIKATIKKFIAACWMIGMLIAGVPAFETDQYNLPPTPLADIGEEVNGYVSDAISKAVTNLNAKIEAAEACLNATNTRRNGCRSIETERKALAQLRTNDAAAGAVYKLLGDGIFPLSHIGSWLKSHKFSGQPARYTTSFPDSIWATLPTNYLTISPTIRMYGIEFGIDKIEHLFQQGYSYYKIYSRQIAKGATPRAATQKAVSWGQLTERTYYGFLVSGVFSNADLYGNYVGMRFYQGLTEKLQIGESSRPSTLTLDNGRWKFNSEIDEANLLRPFITDHLNEALNPSGFSAIVFPYVRKAVRQRACAQWKTAFPEYTRDGLNTRSNNLRQWNGENYGFTAKKRMISMGDLCYGD
;
A
#
# COMPACT_ATOMS: atom_id res chain seq x y z
N MET A 1 12.93 48.06 -21.33
CA MET A 1 12.68 47.35 -20.06
C MET A 1 11.18 47.19 -19.89
N ILE A 2 10.71 46.09 -19.30
CA ILE A 2 9.28 45.70 -19.18
C ILE A 2 8.66 45.18 -20.49
N LYS A 3 9.03 43.95 -20.89
CA LYS A 3 8.20 43.04 -21.73
C LYS A 3 8.81 41.65 -21.95
N ALA A 4 10.00 41.34 -21.42
CA ALA A 4 10.69 40.06 -21.63
C ALA A 4 10.65 39.06 -20.45
N THR A 5 10.07 39.42 -19.29
CA THR A 5 10.18 38.58 -18.07
C THR A 5 8.94 37.73 -17.77
N ILE A 6 7.81 37.92 -18.47
CA ILE A 6 6.55 37.22 -18.15
C ILE A 6 6.39 35.91 -18.94
N LYS A 7 7.13 35.71 -20.04
CA LYS A 7 7.04 34.48 -20.86
C LYS A 7 7.84 33.27 -20.35
N LYS A 8 8.72 33.43 -19.35
CA LYS A 8 9.51 32.32 -18.79
C LYS A 8 8.89 31.64 -17.56
N PHE A 9 7.82 32.19 -16.99
CA PHE A 9 7.12 31.58 -15.86
C PHE A 9 5.91 30.72 -16.25
N ILE A 10 5.41 30.84 -17.48
CA ILE A 10 4.26 30.07 -17.98
C ILE A 10 4.71 28.77 -18.69
N ALA A 11 5.97 28.69 -19.14
CA ALA A 11 6.51 27.51 -19.81
C ALA A 11 6.98 26.39 -18.85
N ALA A 12 7.12 26.67 -17.54
CA ALA A 12 7.56 25.67 -16.55
C ALA A 12 6.40 24.86 -15.93
N CYS A 13 5.14 25.24 -16.17
CA CYS A 13 3.97 24.48 -15.72
C CYS A 13 3.29 23.66 -16.83
N TRP A 14 3.81 23.70 -18.07
CA TRP A 14 3.23 23.01 -19.23
C TRP A 14 4.03 21.78 -19.70
N MET A 15 5.08 21.38 -18.98
CA MET A 15 5.82 20.12 -19.22
C MET A 15 5.84 19.18 -18.00
N ILE A 16 4.73 19.14 -17.25
CA ILE A 16 4.30 17.95 -16.48
C ILE A 16 2.93 17.54 -17.01
N GLY A 17 2.82 17.54 -18.34
CA GLY A 17 1.68 17.07 -19.11
C GLY A 17 2.12 16.01 -20.10
N MET A 18 3.00 15.09 -19.67
CA MET A 18 3.20 13.86 -20.41
C MET A 18 2.02 12.95 -20.09
N LEU A 19 1.11 12.83 -21.05
CA LEU A 19 0.40 11.59 -21.40
C LEU A 19 0.15 10.65 -20.23
N ILE A 20 -0.87 10.94 -19.41
CA ILE A 20 -1.51 9.87 -18.66
C ILE A 20 -2.93 9.79 -19.19
N ALA A 21 -3.09 8.95 -20.22
CA ALA A 21 -4.38 8.37 -20.54
C ALA A 21 -5.00 7.89 -19.24
N GLY A 22 -6.22 8.31 -18.93
CA GLY A 22 -6.92 7.91 -17.71
C GLY A 22 -6.94 6.39 -17.61
N VAL A 23 -6.13 5.83 -16.73
CA VAL A 23 -6.08 4.39 -16.50
C VAL A 23 -7.19 4.03 -15.52
N PRO A 24 -7.97 2.97 -15.80
CA PRO A 24 -9.06 2.50 -14.95
C PRO A 24 -8.58 2.28 -13.50
N ALA A 25 -9.34 2.77 -12.51
CA ALA A 25 -9.09 2.43 -11.10
C ALA A 25 -9.59 1.00 -10.84
N PHE A 26 -8.71 0.11 -10.38
CA PHE A 26 -9.00 -1.28 -10.05
C PHE A 26 -9.45 -1.39 -8.59
N GLU A 27 -10.58 -0.78 -8.26
CA GLU A 27 -11.17 -0.92 -6.93
C GLU A 27 -11.74 -2.34 -6.76
N THR A 28 -11.65 -2.88 -5.55
CA THR A 28 -12.39 -4.09 -5.17
C THR A 28 -13.85 -3.76 -4.86
N ASP A 29 -14.74 -4.71 -5.11
CA ASP A 29 -16.07 -4.70 -4.50
C ASP A 29 -16.03 -5.56 -3.23
N GLN A 30 -15.83 -4.92 -2.09
CA GLN A 30 -15.78 -5.60 -0.79
C GLN A 30 -17.17 -5.78 -0.15
N TYR A 31 -18.25 -5.33 -0.81
CA TYR A 31 -19.61 -5.45 -0.28
C TYR A 31 -20.24 -6.78 -0.70
N ASN A 32 -19.95 -7.27 -1.89
CA ASN A 32 -20.36 -8.61 -2.31
C ASN A 32 -19.49 -9.66 -1.62
N LEU A 33 -20.11 -10.62 -0.93
CA LEU A 33 -19.38 -11.66 -0.21
C LEU A 33 -19.05 -12.84 -1.14
N PRO A 34 -17.89 -13.51 -0.94
CA PRO A 34 -17.62 -14.78 -1.59
C PRO A 34 -18.75 -15.80 -1.31
N PRO A 35 -19.23 -16.57 -2.29
CA PRO A 35 -20.29 -17.56 -2.09
C PRO A 35 -19.85 -18.74 -1.22
N THR A 36 -18.54 -18.94 -1.11
CA THR A 36 -17.89 -19.93 -0.23
C THR A 36 -16.73 -19.24 0.49
N PRO A 37 -16.42 -19.60 1.74
CA PRO A 37 -15.28 -19.04 2.45
C PRO A 37 -13.99 -19.14 1.64
N LEU A 38 -13.22 -18.04 1.62
CA LEU A 38 -11.90 -18.04 1.00
C LEU A 38 -10.89 -18.75 1.90
N ALA A 39 -9.96 -19.47 1.30
CA ALA A 39 -8.81 -20.00 2.01
C ALA A 39 -7.94 -18.86 2.54
N ASP A 40 -7.42 -19.01 3.76
CA ASP A 40 -6.47 -18.06 4.32
C ASP A 40 -5.09 -18.28 3.70
N ILE A 41 -4.58 -17.28 2.99
CA ILE A 41 -3.29 -17.34 2.29
C ILE A 41 -2.21 -16.51 3.00
N GLY A 42 -2.46 -16.04 4.24
CA GLY A 42 -1.57 -15.12 4.95
C GLY A 42 -0.14 -15.62 5.09
N GLU A 43 0.05 -16.89 5.48
CA GLU A 43 1.38 -17.49 5.64
C GLU A 43 2.13 -17.61 4.32
N GLU A 44 1.44 -18.01 3.24
CA GLU A 44 2.03 -18.18 1.91
C GLU A 44 2.45 -16.83 1.31
N VAL A 45 1.64 -15.79 1.48
CA VAL A 45 1.98 -14.42 1.08
C VAL A 45 3.14 -13.86 1.91
N ASN A 46 3.18 -14.14 3.22
CA ASN A 46 4.30 -13.75 4.07
C ASN A 46 5.62 -14.41 3.65
N GLY A 47 5.58 -15.70 3.31
CA GLY A 47 6.73 -16.43 2.76
C GLY A 47 7.28 -15.74 1.51
N TYR A 48 6.40 -15.41 0.56
CA TYR A 48 6.79 -14.65 -0.64
C TYR A 48 7.46 -13.31 -0.32
N VAL A 49 6.96 -12.57 0.67
CA VAL A 49 7.56 -11.31 1.11
C VAL A 49 8.92 -11.53 1.79
N SER A 50 9.05 -12.54 2.65
CA SER A 50 10.32 -12.86 3.31
C SER A 50 11.40 -13.22 2.29
N ASP A 51 11.05 -14.04 1.28
CA ASP A 51 11.93 -14.41 0.18
C ASP A 51 12.37 -13.17 -0.64
N ALA A 52 11.45 -12.24 -0.90
CA ALA A 52 11.77 -11.00 -1.57
C ALA A 52 12.75 -10.14 -0.75
N ILE A 53 12.58 -10.05 0.57
CA ILE A 53 13.51 -9.33 1.46
C ILE A 53 14.89 -10.02 1.45
N SER A 54 14.95 -11.34 1.57
CA SER A 54 16.18 -12.14 1.48
C SER A 54 16.93 -11.91 0.16
N LYS A 55 16.19 -11.87 -0.95
CA LYS A 55 16.74 -11.57 -2.27
C LYS A 55 17.24 -10.12 -2.38
N ALA A 56 16.51 -9.16 -1.81
CA ALA A 56 16.94 -7.76 -1.75
C ALA A 56 18.26 -7.61 -0.98
N VAL A 57 18.38 -8.25 0.19
CA VAL A 57 19.60 -8.26 1.03
C VAL A 57 20.78 -8.87 0.28
N THR A 58 20.59 -10.04 -0.33
CA THR A 58 21.62 -10.71 -1.15
C THR A 58 22.13 -9.79 -2.25
N ASN A 59 21.21 -9.16 -3.00
CA ASN A 59 21.56 -8.24 -4.08
C ASN A 59 22.28 -6.97 -3.60
N LEU A 60 21.89 -6.43 -2.44
CA LEU A 60 22.58 -5.28 -1.84
C LEU A 60 23.99 -5.65 -1.40
N ASN A 61 24.16 -6.78 -0.70
CA ASN A 61 25.46 -7.22 -0.21
C ASN A 61 26.43 -7.52 -1.35
N ALA A 62 25.96 -8.11 -2.46
CA ALA A 62 26.79 -8.31 -3.66
C ALA A 62 27.28 -6.97 -4.25
N LYS A 63 26.44 -5.93 -4.25
CA LYS A 63 26.84 -4.57 -4.70
C LYS A 63 27.82 -3.92 -3.74
N ILE A 64 27.65 -4.11 -2.43
CA ILE A 64 28.56 -3.61 -1.40
C ILE A 64 29.94 -4.27 -1.58
N GLU A 65 29.98 -5.59 -1.77
CA GLU A 65 31.21 -6.34 -2.00
C GLU A 65 31.93 -5.87 -3.27
N ALA A 66 31.20 -5.68 -4.37
CA ALA A 66 31.78 -5.15 -5.61
C ALA A 66 32.39 -3.74 -5.41
N ALA A 67 31.70 -2.86 -4.69
CA ALA A 67 32.21 -1.52 -4.40
C ALA A 67 33.47 -1.56 -3.52
N GLU A 68 33.52 -2.43 -2.51
CA GLU A 68 34.70 -2.63 -1.67
C GLU A 68 35.87 -3.22 -2.44
N ALA A 69 35.62 -4.20 -3.32
CA ALA A 69 36.64 -4.76 -4.20
C ALA A 69 37.26 -3.67 -5.09
N CYS A 70 36.44 -2.77 -5.65
CA CYS A 70 36.94 -1.64 -6.43
C CYS A 70 37.76 -0.63 -5.61
N LEU A 71 37.40 -0.40 -4.34
CA LEU A 71 38.16 0.47 -3.45
C LEU A 71 39.51 -0.13 -3.03
N ASN A 72 39.58 -1.45 -2.92
CA ASN A 72 40.79 -2.18 -2.52
C ASN A 72 41.69 -2.59 -3.70
N ALA A 73 41.25 -2.40 -4.94
CA ALA A 73 42.04 -2.73 -6.12
C ALA A 73 43.27 -1.80 -6.27
N THR A 74 44.47 -2.39 -6.26
CA THR A 74 45.71 -1.71 -6.68
C THR A 74 45.65 -1.40 -8.18
N ASN A 75 46.30 -0.32 -8.62
CA ASN A 75 46.10 0.39 -9.90
C ASN A 75 46.02 -0.49 -11.18
N THR A 76 46.51 -1.73 -11.17
CA THR A 76 46.48 -2.67 -12.31
C THR A 76 45.19 -3.49 -12.46
N ARG A 77 44.26 -3.48 -11.48
CA ARG A 77 42.97 -4.21 -11.52
C ARG A 77 41.72 -3.34 -11.63
N ARG A 78 41.84 -2.04 -11.94
CA ARG A 78 40.69 -1.11 -11.99
C ARG A 78 39.85 -1.16 -13.27
N ASN A 79 40.12 -2.09 -14.19
CA ASN A 79 39.31 -2.22 -15.40
C ASN A 79 37.84 -2.52 -15.02
N GLY A 80 36.95 -1.54 -15.25
CA GLY A 80 35.53 -1.63 -14.91
C GLY A 80 35.10 -0.96 -13.60
N CYS A 81 36.03 -0.48 -12.76
CA CYS A 81 35.71 0.28 -11.56
C CYS A 81 35.56 1.78 -11.86
N ARG A 82 34.69 2.48 -11.14
CA ARG A 82 34.56 3.95 -11.23
C ARG A 82 35.66 4.62 -10.42
N SER A 83 35.65 5.95 -10.38
CA SER A 83 36.56 6.72 -9.52
C SER A 83 36.40 6.33 -8.04
N ILE A 84 37.49 6.43 -7.26
CA ILE A 84 37.49 6.11 -5.81
C ILE A 84 36.39 6.88 -5.07
N GLU A 85 36.22 8.17 -5.39
CA GLU A 85 35.19 9.01 -4.77
C GLU A 85 33.78 8.50 -5.09
N THR A 86 33.54 8.12 -6.35
CA THR A 86 32.26 7.54 -6.78
C THR A 86 31.98 6.22 -6.07
N GLU A 87 32.98 5.36 -5.91
CA GLU A 87 32.81 4.08 -5.21
C GLU A 87 32.57 4.27 -3.71
N ARG A 88 33.27 5.20 -3.04
CA ARG A 88 32.99 5.54 -1.63
C ARG A 88 31.56 6.05 -1.45
N LYS A 89 31.11 6.94 -2.32
CA LYS A 89 29.73 7.46 -2.29
C LYS A 89 28.71 6.36 -2.54
N ALA A 90 28.95 5.48 -3.51
CA ALA A 90 28.07 4.36 -3.79
C ALA A 90 28.00 3.38 -2.61
N LEU A 91 29.14 3.03 -2.00
CA LEU A 91 29.21 2.17 -0.82
C LEU A 91 28.43 2.77 0.37
N ALA A 92 28.61 4.06 0.62
CA ALA A 92 27.86 4.77 1.66
C ALA A 92 26.34 4.73 1.37
N GLN A 93 25.93 4.96 0.12
CA GLN A 93 24.53 4.89 -0.29
C GLN A 93 23.93 3.49 -0.11
N LEU A 94 24.64 2.43 -0.50
CA LEU A 94 24.18 1.03 -0.38
C LEU A 94 23.94 0.60 1.08
N ARG A 95 24.52 1.32 2.03
CA ARG A 95 24.41 1.08 3.48
C ARG A 95 23.35 1.95 4.17
N THR A 96 22.56 2.71 3.41
CA THR A 96 21.47 3.54 3.97
C THR A 96 20.16 2.77 4.10
N ASN A 97 19.30 3.19 5.03
CA ASN A 97 17.93 2.69 5.17
C ASN A 97 17.15 2.78 3.86
N ASP A 98 17.33 3.88 3.12
CA ASP A 98 16.70 4.11 1.82
C ASP A 98 17.13 3.07 0.77
N ALA A 99 18.38 2.60 0.80
CA ALA A 99 18.83 1.56 -0.11
C ALA A 99 18.19 0.20 0.21
N ALA A 100 18.05 -0.14 1.50
CA ALA A 100 17.33 -1.34 1.93
C ALA A 100 15.85 -1.30 1.50
N ALA A 101 15.16 -0.20 1.83
CA ALA A 101 13.76 -0.01 1.45
C ALA A 101 13.56 -0.02 -0.08
N GLY A 102 14.44 0.65 -0.83
CA GLY A 102 14.39 0.68 -2.29
C GLY A 102 14.64 -0.67 -2.94
N ALA A 103 15.53 -1.51 -2.38
CA ALA A 103 15.79 -2.85 -2.88
C ALA A 103 14.58 -3.79 -2.67
N VAL A 104 13.91 -3.71 -1.51
CA VAL A 104 12.68 -4.45 -1.23
C VAL A 104 11.53 -3.96 -2.13
N TYR A 105 11.35 -2.64 -2.26
CA TYR A 105 10.36 -2.06 -3.17
C TYR A 105 10.54 -2.60 -4.60
N LYS A 106 11.77 -2.69 -5.10
CA LYS A 106 12.03 -3.17 -6.47
C LYS A 106 11.53 -4.59 -6.74
N LEU A 107 11.41 -5.42 -5.71
CA LEU A 107 10.95 -6.81 -5.83
C LEU A 107 9.46 -7.00 -5.53
N LEU A 108 8.85 -6.08 -4.77
CA LEU A 108 7.46 -6.19 -4.33
C LEU A 108 6.55 -5.12 -4.95
N GLY A 109 6.88 -3.85 -4.72
CA GLY A 109 6.02 -2.71 -5.04
C GLY A 109 6.24 -2.11 -6.43
N ASP A 110 7.39 -2.35 -7.06
CA ASP A 110 7.61 -1.97 -8.46
C ASP A 110 6.85 -2.90 -9.41
N GLY A 111 6.70 -2.54 -10.69
CA GLY A 111 5.99 -3.37 -11.66
C GLY A 111 5.57 -2.62 -12.92
N ILE A 112 4.80 -3.28 -13.78
CA ILE A 112 4.20 -2.65 -14.96
C ILE A 112 2.87 -2.06 -14.53
N PHE A 113 2.79 -0.74 -14.50
CA PHE A 113 1.56 -0.01 -14.19
C PHE A 113 0.37 -0.57 -14.99
N PRO A 114 -0.78 -0.88 -14.34
CA PRO A 114 -1.15 -0.54 -12.97
C PRO A 114 -0.75 -1.56 -11.89
N LEU A 115 -0.07 -2.67 -12.23
CA LEU A 115 0.20 -3.77 -11.28
C LEU A 115 1.62 -3.72 -10.71
N SER A 116 1.69 -3.95 -9.40
CA SER A 116 2.93 -4.26 -8.70
C SER A 116 3.37 -5.71 -8.95
N HIS A 117 4.63 -6.05 -8.65
CA HIS A 117 5.13 -7.43 -8.71
C HIS A 117 4.35 -8.34 -7.79
N ILE A 118 4.06 -7.89 -6.56
CA ILE A 118 3.25 -8.65 -5.63
C ILE A 118 1.81 -8.78 -6.11
N GLY A 119 1.17 -7.73 -6.65
CA GLY A 119 -0.18 -7.83 -7.20
C GLY A 119 -0.26 -8.79 -8.38
N SER A 120 0.74 -8.76 -9.26
CA SER A 120 0.86 -9.69 -10.40
C SER A 120 1.02 -11.15 -9.92
N TRP A 121 1.86 -11.37 -8.91
CA TRP A 121 2.04 -12.67 -8.30
C TRP A 121 0.75 -13.13 -7.60
N LEU A 122 0.15 -12.28 -6.76
CA LEU A 122 -1.12 -12.54 -6.09
C LEU A 122 -2.27 -12.83 -7.04
N LYS A 123 -2.24 -12.39 -8.30
CA LYS A 123 -3.30 -12.71 -9.30
C LYS A 123 -3.04 -14.02 -10.05
N SER A 124 -1.78 -14.37 -10.28
CA SER A 124 -1.38 -15.53 -11.11
C SER A 124 -0.98 -16.76 -10.32
N HIS A 125 -0.63 -16.60 -9.04
CA HIS A 125 -0.09 -17.68 -8.21
C HIS A 125 -1.13 -18.77 -7.91
N LYS A 126 -0.70 -20.02 -7.86
CA LYS A 126 -1.58 -21.13 -7.46
C LYS A 126 -1.38 -21.41 -5.98
N PHE A 127 -2.19 -20.78 -5.15
CA PHE A 127 -2.18 -20.99 -3.71
C PHE A 127 -2.50 -22.43 -3.33
N SER A 128 -1.88 -22.87 -2.24
CA SER A 128 -2.11 -24.18 -1.63
C SER A 128 -3.57 -24.38 -1.20
N GLY A 129 -4.15 -23.36 -0.54
CA GLY A 129 -5.57 -23.30 -0.19
C GLY A 129 -6.44 -22.75 -1.32
N GLN A 130 -7.63 -23.33 -1.53
CA GLN A 130 -8.60 -22.87 -2.53
C GLN A 130 -10.04 -22.92 -1.98
N PRO A 131 -10.95 -22.02 -2.42
CA PRO A 131 -10.69 -20.90 -3.33
C PRO A 131 -9.90 -19.80 -2.61
N ALA A 132 -8.81 -19.32 -3.21
CA ALA A 132 -7.97 -18.27 -2.60
C ALA A 132 -8.44 -16.85 -2.92
N ARG A 133 -9.29 -16.70 -3.94
CA ARG A 133 -9.70 -15.42 -4.51
C ARG A 133 -11.17 -15.45 -4.86
N TYR A 134 -11.81 -14.29 -4.75
CA TYR A 134 -13.16 -14.06 -5.26
C TYR A 134 -13.21 -12.75 -6.04
N THR A 135 -13.83 -12.78 -7.21
CA THR A 135 -14.13 -11.59 -7.99
C THR A 135 -15.59 -11.64 -8.36
N THR A 136 -16.38 -10.66 -7.90
CA THR A 136 -17.76 -10.52 -8.34
C THR A 136 -17.82 -10.21 -9.83
N SER A 137 -18.88 -10.63 -10.51
CA SER A 137 -19.08 -10.29 -11.91
C SER A 137 -19.30 -8.77 -12.04
N PHE A 138 -18.84 -8.15 -13.14
CA PHE A 138 -19.05 -6.72 -13.33
C PHE A 138 -20.54 -6.30 -13.26
N PRO A 139 -21.50 -7.02 -13.88
CA PRO A 139 -22.93 -6.73 -13.75
C PRO A 139 -23.48 -6.82 -12.31
N ASP A 140 -22.88 -7.68 -11.49
CA ASP A 140 -23.30 -7.90 -10.10
C ASP A 140 -22.61 -6.94 -9.12
N SER A 141 -21.50 -6.35 -9.54
CA SER A 141 -20.72 -5.41 -8.74
C SER A 141 -21.43 -4.09 -8.44
N ILE A 142 -20.96 -3.38 -7.42
CA ILE A 142 -21.36 -1.99 -7.13
C ILE A 142 -21.03 -1.01 -8.27
N TRP A 143 -20.24 -1.42 -9.26
CA TRP A 143 -19.77 -0.63 -10.41
C TRP A 143 -20.61 -0.78 -11.66
N ALA A 144 -21.58 -1.70 -11.69
CA ALA A 144 -22.35 -2.10 -12.87
C ALA A 144 -23.09 -0.96 -13.60
N THR A 145 -23.29 0.19 -12.95
CA THR A 145 -24.08 1.32 -13.47
C THR A 145 -23.23 2.50 -13.95
N LEU A 146 -21.90 2.38 -13.90
CA LEU A 146 -20.97 3.41 -14.36
C LEU A 146 -20.18 2.90 -15.58
N PRO A 147 -20.52 3.34 -16.81
CA PRO A 147 -19.94 2.81 -18.05
C PRO A 147 -18.52 3.33 -18.36
N THR A 148 -17.90 4.13 -17.49
CA THR A 148 -16.55 4.66 -17.73
C THR A 148 -15.49 3.86 -16.99
N ASN A 149 -14.62 3.18 -17.75
CA ASN A 149 -13.27 2.74 -17.37
C ASN A 149 -13.15 1.86 -16.10
N TYR A 150 -13.95 0.82 -15.92
CA TYR A 150 -13.69 -0.22 -14.91
C TYR A 150 -13.52 -1.58 -15.58
N LEU A 151 -12.39 -1.75 -16.29
CA LEU A 151 -12.18 -2.96 -17.08
C LEU A 151 -11.83 -4.19 -16.23
N THR A 152 -11.54 -4.03 -14.93
CA THR A 152 -11.23 -5.16 -14.04
C THR A 152 -11.47 -4.77 -12.58
N ILE A 153 -12.31 -5.55 -11.89
CA ILE A 153 -12.51 -5.51 -10.44
C ILE A 153 -11.36 -6.26 -9.79
N SER A 154 -10.71 -5.65 -8.80
CA SER A 154 -9.62 -6.31 -8.09
C SER A 154 -10.19 -7.46 -7.22
N PRO A 155 -9.64 -8.69 -7.29
CA PRO A 155 -10.13 -9.82 -6.49
C PRO A 155 -9.99 -9.57 -4.99
N THR A 156 -10.99 -10.04 -4.23
CA THR A 156 -10.91 -10.20 -2.77
C THR A 156 -10.08 -11.45 -2.44
N ILE A 157 -9.21 -11.32 -1.45
CA ILE A 157 -8.42 -12.40 -0.85
C ILE A 157 -8.66 -12.43 0.66
N ARG A 158 -8.23 -13.51 1.32
CA ARG A 158 -8.25 -13.63 2.78
C ARG A 158 -6.85 -13.85 3.32
N MET A 159 -6.41 -13.00 4.24
CA MET A 159 -5.13 -13.14 4.95
C MET A 159 -5.33 -12.92 6.44
N TYR A 160 -4.90 -13.87 7.26
CA TYR A 160 -4.97 -13.82 8.73
C TYR A 160 -6.39 -13.55 9.26
N GLY A 161 -7.38 -14.15 8.61
CA GLY A 161 -8.78 -14.02 8.93
C GLY A 161 -9.47 -12.78 8.35
N ILE A 162 -8.74 -11.90 7.68
CA ILE A 162 -9.23 -10.63 7.15
C ILE A 162 -9.42 -10.72 5.65
N GLU A 163 -10.59 -10.30 5.16
CA GLU A 163 -10.90 -10.21 3.73
C GLU A 163 -10.77 -8.79 3.21
N PHE A 164 -10.02 -8.62 2.12
CA PHE A 164 -9.79 -7.33 1.46
C PHE A 164 -9.33 -7.55 0.01
N GLY A 165 -9.34 -6.47 -0.77
CA GLY A 165 -8.92 -6.48 -2.17
C GLY A 165 -7.40 -6.60 -2.37
N ILE A 166 -6.97 -7.29 -3.43
CA ILE A 166 -5.53 -7.36 -3.79
C ILE A 166 -4.92 -5.97 -3.98
N ASP A 167 -5.69 -5.00 -4.44
CA ASP A 167 -5.27 -3.61 -4.61
C ASP A 167 -4.78 -3.01 -3.28
N LYS A 168 -5.38 -3.36 -2.13
CA LYS A 168 -4.97 -2.80 -0.84
C LYS A 168 -3.57 -3.27 -0.41
N ILE A 169 -3.17 -4.48 -0.80
CA ILE A 169 -1.80 -4.95 -0.60
C ILE A 169 -0.83 -4.41 -1.67
N GLU A 170 -1.30 -4.11 -2.89
CA GLU A 170 -0.51 -3.32 -3.85
C GLU A 170 -0.20 -1.93 -3.27
N HIS A 171 -1.19 -1.27 -2.67
CA HIS A 171 -1.05 0.01 -1.98
C HIS A 171 -0.01 -0.04 -0.84
N LEU A 172 0.01 -1.12 -0.06
CA LEU A 172 1.00 -1.34 1.00
C LEU A 172 2.43 -1.28 0.45
N PHE A 173 2.73 -1.97 -0.65
CA PHE A 173 4.09 -2.03 -1.18
C PHE A 173 4.44 -0.89 -2.14
N GLN A 174 3.51 -0.40 -2.95
CA GLN A 174 3.79 0.60 -3.96
C GLN A 174 3.65 2.03 -3.42
N GLN A 175 2.44 2.40 -3.00
CA GLN A 175 2.15 3.73 -2.46
C GLN A 175 2.74 3.89 -1.05
N GLY A 176 2.83 2.80 -0.27
CA GLY A 176 3.54 2.79 1.00
C GLY A 176 5.01 3.15 0.88
N TYR A 177 5.69 2.68 -0.18
CA TYR A 177 7.06 3.14 -0.47
C TYR A 177 7.10 4.62 -0.85
N SER A 178 6.08 5.12 -1.53
CA SER A 178 5.96 6.56 -1.84
C SER A 178 5.80 7.40 -0.57
N TYR A 179 4.99 6.96 0.39
CA TYR A 179 4.90 7.57 1.72
C TYR A 179 6.24 7.51 2.46
N TYR A 180 6.92 6.36 2.45
CA TYR A 180 8.24 6.20 3.05
C TYR A 180 9.26 7.19 2.48
N LYS A 181 9.32 7.35 1.14
CA LYS A 181 10.20 8.35 0.52
C LYS A 181 9.88 9.78 0.95
N ILE A 182 8.60 10.12 1.11
CA ILE A 182 8.20 11.45 1.60
C ILE A 182 8.66 11.61 3.04
N TYR A 183 8.38 10.64 3.91
CA TYR A 183 8.82 10.61 5.29
C TYR A 183 10.34 10.77 5.41
N SER A 184 11.12 9.89 4.77
CA SER A 184 12.59 9.88 4.81
C SER A 184 13.17 11.22 4.34
N ARG A 185 12.63 11.81 3.26
CA ARG A 185 13.05 13.14 2.79
C ARG A 185 12.76 14.27 3.78
N GLN A 186 11.70 14.18 4.58
CA GLN A 186 11.41 15.17 5.61
C GLN A 186 12.35 15.00 6.80
N ILE A 187 12.63 13.76 7.23
CA ILE A 187 13.62 13.47 8.27
C ILE A 187 15.00 14.01 7.86
N ALA A 188 15.43 13.76 6.62
CA ALA A 188 16.68 14.29 6.09
C ALA A 188 16.75 15.82 6.05
N LYS A 189 15.60 16.51 6.10
CA LYS A 189 15.49 17.98 6.21
C LYS A 189 15.39 18.48 7.65
N GLY A 190 15.50 17.59 8.64
CA GLY A 190 15.41 17.92 10.06
C GLY A 190 13.98 17.98 10.62
N ALA A 191 12.98 17.48 9.90
CA ALA A 191 11.62 17.39 10.45
C ALA A 191 11.54 16.32 11.55
N THR A 192 10.62 16.51 12.51
CA THR A 192 10.33 15.47 13.49
C THR A 192 9.60 14.28 12.85
N PRO A 193 9.69 13.06 13.41
CA PRO A 193 8.92 11.90 12.93
C PRO A 193 7.43 12.19 12.75
N ARG A 194 6.82 12.89 13.71
CA ARG A 194 5.41 13.29 13.64
C ARG A 194 5.13 14.19 12.44
N ALA A 195 5.95 15.22 12.21
CA ALA A 195 5.76 16.14 11.09
C ALA A 195 6.00 15.46 9.73
N ALA A 196 7.01 14.59 9.65
CA ALA A 196 7.31 13.78 8.47
C ALA A 196 6.15 12.84 8.12
N THR A 197 5.62 12.13 9.12
CA THR A 197 4.44 11.26 8.97
C THR A 197 3.22 12.05 8.51
N GLN A 198 2.93 13.19 9.16
CA GLN A 198 1.80 14.04 8.78
C GLN A 198 1.92 14.52 7.33
N LYS A 199 3.14 14.82 6.86
CA LYS A 199 3.38 15.22 5.47
C LYS A 199 3.07 14.08 4.48
N ALA A 200 3.47 12.85 4.78
CA ALA A 200 3.15 11.68 3.97
C ALA A 200 1.65 11.41 3.93
N VAL A 201 0.97 11.43 5.10
CA VAL A 201 -0.48 11.27 5.21
C VAL A 201 -1.24 12.34 4.43
N SER A 202 -0.85 13.61 4.58
CA SER A 202 -1.48 14.73 3.87
C SER A 202 -1.32 14.62 2.36
N TRP A 203 -0.16 14.13 1.90
CA TRP A 203 0.08 13.87 0.49
C TRP A 203 -0.87 12.80 -0.04
N GLY A 204 -1.02 11.69 0.69
CA GLY A 204 -1.95 10.62 0.32
C GLY A 204 -3.41 11.05 0.25
N GLN A 205 -3.88 11.78 1.27
CA GLN A 205 -5.23 12.36 1.27
C GLN A 205 -5.47 13.30 0.07
N LEU A 206 -4.44 14.04 -0.35
CA LEU A 206 -4.52 14.91 -1.52
C LEU A 206 -4.58 14.10 -2.82
N THR A 207 -3.69 13.12 -3.00
CA THR A 207 -3.63 12.31 -4.22
C THR A 207 -4.87 11.45 -4.40
N GLU A 208 -5.43 10.95 -3.31
CA GLU A 208 -6.70 10.22 -3.30
C GLU A 208 -7.89 11.11 -3.69
N ARG A 209 -7.84 12.39 -3.28
CA ARG A 209 -8.84 13.38 -3.65
C ARG A 209 -8.73 13.86 -5.10
N THR A 210 -7.52 13.90 -5.69
CA THR A 210 -7.31 14.56 -6.98
C THR A 210 -7.09 13.61 -8.14
N TYR A 211 -6.29 12.56 -7.99
CA TYR A 211 -5.70 11.86 -9.14
C TYR A 211 -6.05 10.37 -9.20
N TYR A 212 -6.10 9.68 -8.05
CA TYR A 212 -6.35 8.24 -8.02
C TYR A 212 -7.83 7.88 -7.80
N GLY A 213 -8.55 8.66 -6.99
CA GLY A 213 -9.91 8.33 -6.57
C GLY A 213 -10.97 9.34 -7.02
N PHE A 214 -11.12 10.44 -6.30
CA PHE A 214 -12.40 11.17 -6.30
C PHE A 214 -12.75 11.93 -7.60
N LEU A 215 -11.77 12.44 -8.36
CA LEU A 215 -12.03 13.11 -9.64
C LEU A 215 -12.08 12.14 -10.84
N VAL A 216 -11.48 10.96 -10.71
CA VAL A 216 -11.32 9.99 -11.81
C VAL A 216 -12.27 8.80 -11.66
N SER A 217 -12.29 8.14 -10.50
CA SER A 217 -13.18 7.02 -10.17
C SER A 217 -14.45 7.46 -9.43
N GLY A 218 -14.39 8.61 -8.73
CA GLY A 218 -15.47 9.07 -7.88
C GLY A 218 -15.49 8.42 -6.50
N VAL A 219 -14.43 7.69 -6.12
CA VAL A 219 -14.28 7.03 -4.82
C VAL A 219 -13.08 7.57 -4.06
N PHE A 220 -13.16 7.54 -2.75
CA PHE A 220 -12.11 7.93 -1.82
C PHE A 220 -11.99 6.79 -0.81
N SER A 221 -10.97 5.94 -0.96
CA SER A 221 -10.84 4.74 -0.14
C SER A 221 -10.04 5.01 1.14
N ASN A 222 -10.68 4.80 2.30
CA ASN A 222 -9.94 4.83 3.58
C ASN A 222 -9.06 3.59 3.76
N ALA A 223 -9.40 2.47 3.10
CA ALA A 223 -8.57 1.27 3.08
C ALA A 223 -7.27 1.50 2.29
N ASP A 224 -7.31 2.27 1.20
CA ASP A 224 -6.09 2.66 0.46
C ASP A 224 -5.18 3.56 1.29
N LEU A 225 -5.75 4.56 1.98
CA LEU A 225 -4.98 5.41 2.88
C LEU A 225 -4.33 4.61 4.00
N TYR A 226 -5.07 3.65 4.56
CA TYR A 226 -4.52 2.71 5.54
C TYR A 226 -3.39 1.89 4.92
N GLY A 227 -3.60 1.24 3.77
CA GLY A 227 -2.60 0.46 3.06
C GLY A 227 -1.32 1.24 2.82
N ASN A 228 -1.43 2.47 2.29
CA ASN A 228 -0.30 3.37 2.10
C ASN A 228 0.43 3.67 3.43
N TYR A 229 -0.33 3.94 4.50
CA TYR A 229 0.24 4.26 5.80
C TYR A 229 0.98 3.09 6.41
N VAL A 230 0.36 1.91 6.50
CA VAL A 230 1.02 0.73 7.06
C VAL A 230 2.14 0.22 6.16
N GLY A 231 2.07 0.49 4.86
CA GLY A 231 3.18 0.31 3.94
C GLY A 231 4.38 1.19 4.28
N MET A 232 4.16 2.47 4.58
CA MET A 232 5.22 3.35 5.11
C MET A 232 5.84 2.77 6.38
N ARG A 233 5.00 2.31 7.32
CA ARG A 233 5.46 1.70 8.58
C ARG A 233 6.25 0.41 8.31
N PHE A 234 5.81 -0.44 7.38
CA PHE A 234 6.54 -1.62 6.94
C PHE A 234 7.94 -1.24 6.43
N TYR A 235 8.07 -0.25 5.54
CA TYR A 235 9.38 0.19 5.04
C TYR A 235 10.28 0.81 6.11
N GLN A 236 9.72 1.55 7.07
CA GLN A 236 10.48 2.00 8.26
C GLN A 236 10.98 0.79 9.05
N GLY A 237 10.10 -0.18 9.31
CA GLY A 237 10.38 -1.39 10.08
C GLY A 237 11.43 -2.31 9.47
N LEU A 238 11.74 -2.16 8.18
CA LEU A 238 12.85 -2.89 7.57
C LEU A 238 14.18 -2.58 8.27
N THR A 239 14.40 -1.36 8.73
CA THR A 239 15.71 -0.93 9.27
C THR A 239 15.62 -0.19 10.60
N GLU A 240 14.41 0.12 11.06
CA GLU A 240 14.16 0.82 12.31
C GLU A 240 13.28 -0.04 13.22
N LYS A 241 13.47 0.10 14.53
CA LYS A 241 12.55 -0.48 15.52
C LYS A 241 11.19 0.19 15.39
N LEU A 242 10.10 -0.58 15.39
CA LEU A 242 8.74 -0.05 15.34
C LEU A 242 8.02 -0.24 16.67
N GLN A 243 7.23 0.76 17.04
CA GLN A 243 6.17 0.61 18.03
C GLN A 243 4.85 0.48 17.28
N ILE A 244 4.10 -0.60 17.52
CA ILE A 244 2.77 -0.84 16.95
C ILE A 244 1.84 -1.15 18.12
N GLY A 245 1.01 -0.17 18.50
CA GLY A 245 0.24 -0.25 19.73
C GLY A 245 1.16 -0.42 20.94
N GLU A 246 0.88 -1.40 21.79
CA GLU A 246 1.72 -1.74 22.95
C GLU A 246 2.93 -2.61 22.58
N SER A 247 2.96 -3.16 21.36
CA SER A 247 4.02 -4.07 20.92
C SER A 247 5.21 -3.32 20.33
N SER A 248 6.40 -3.61 20.86
CA SER A 248 7.67 -3.15 20.31
C SER A 248 8.26 -4.23 19.41
N ARG A 249 8.47 -3.92 18.13
CA ARG A 249 9.00 -4.82 17.11
C ARG A 249 10.43 -4.40 16.71
N PRO A 250 11.43 -5.31 16.75
CA PRO A 250 12.77 -4.99 16.28
C PRO A 250 12.77 -4.69 14.77
N SER A 251 13.83 -4.04 14.27
CA SER A 251 13.99 -3.88 12.82
C SER A 251 14.11 -5.25 12.14
N THR A 252 13.56 -5.40 10.94
CA THR A 252 13.68 -6.66 10.19
C THR A 252 15.11 -6.94 9.75
N LEU A 253 15.86 -5.89 9.41
CA LEU A 253 17.24 -5.96 8.97
C LEU A 253 18.15 -5.20 9.92
N THR A 254 19.39 -5.67 10.01
CA THR A 254 20.50 -4.98 10.68
C THR A 254 21.67 -4.84 9.71
N LEU A 255 22.44 -3.76 9.86
CA LEU A 255 23.70 -3.58 9.15
C LEU A 255 24.85 -3.97 10.08
N ASP A 256 25.39 -5.17 9.91
CA ASP A 256 26.49 -5.71 10.71
C ASP A 256 27.75 -5.84 9.86
N ASN A 257 28.87 -5.31 10.36
CA ASN A 257 30.15 -5.24 9.64
C ASN A 257 29.99 -4.71 8.19
N GLY A 258 29.08 -3.74 8.01
CA GLY A 258 28.80 -3.13 6.72
C GLY A 258 28.08 -4.04 5.72
N ARG A 259 27.46 -5.13 6.17
CA ARG A 259 26.59 -6.03 5.39
C ARG A 259 25.19 -6.06 6.01
N TRP A 260 24.17 -6.09 5.16
CA TRP A 260 22.78 -6.25 5.59
C TRP A 260 22.52 -7.71 5.94
N LYS A 261 21.78 -7.97 7.01
CA LYS A 261 21.32 -9.31 7.40
C LYS A 261 19.95 -9.21 8.06
N PHE A 262 19.20 -10.31 8.05
CA PHE A 262 18.03 -10.43 8.91
C PHE A 262 18.43 -10.26 10.37
N ASN A 263 17.60 -9.54 11.11
CA ASN A 263 17.73 -9.41 12.53
C ASN A 263 17.33 -10.74 13.19
N SER A 264 18.22 -11.35 13.99
CA SER A 264 17.95 -12.62 14.68
C SER A 264 16.80 -12.54 15.68
N GLU A 265 16.38 -11.35 16.08
CA GLU A 265 15.25 -11.13 17.01
C GLU A 265 13.88 -11.04 16.31
N ILE A 266 13.84 -11.03 14.96
CA ILE A 266 12.59 -10.91 14.23
C ILE A 266 11.91 -12.27 14.03
N ASP A 267 10.59 -12.29 14.16
CA ASP A 267 9.78 -13.42 13.70
C ASP A 267 9.48 -13.25 12.20
N GLU A 268 10.27 -13.96 11.37
CA GLU A 268 10.12 -13.98 9.92
C GLU A 268 8.79 -14.61 9.44
N ALA A 269 8.15 -15.46 10.25
CA ALA A 269 6.86 -16.05 9.90
C ALA A 269 5.69 -15.05 10.04
N ASN A 270 5.91 -13.94 10.73
CA ASN A 270 4.89 -12.93 11.02
C ASN A 270 5.35 -11.50 10.61
N LEU A 271 6.00 -11.36 9.45
CA LEU A 271 6.39 -10.05 8.90
C LEU A 271 5.18 -9.18 8.56
N LEU A 272 4.16 -9.74 7.92
CA LEU A 272 3.00 -8.99 7.46
C LEU A 272 1.87 -8.87 8.47
N ARG A 273 1.70 -9.89 9.31
CA ARG A 273 0.54 -10.03 10.20
C ARG A 273 0.17 -8.76 10.98
N PRO A 274 1.09 -7.98 11.56
CA PRO A 274 0.74 -6.75 12.29
C PRO A 274 0.11 -5.65 11.44
N PHE A 275 0.31 -5.68 10.12
CA PHE A 275 -0.17 -4.66 9.18
C PHE A 275 -1.50 -5.06 8.52
N ILE A 276 -1.89 -6.33 8.62
CA ILE A 276 -3.12 -6.86 8.03
C ILE A 276 -4.23 -6.85 9.10
N THR A 277 -5.13 -5.86 8.99
CA THR A 277 -6.25 -5.69 9.91
C THR A 277 -7.50 -5.29 9.14
N ASP A 278 -8.66 -5.28 9.81
CA ASP A 278 -9.95 -4.85 9.23
C ASP A 278 -9.93 -3.47 8.57
N HIS A 279 -8.93 -2.63 8.82
CA HIS A 279 -8.75 -1.36 8.13
C HIS A 279 -8.61 -1.52 6.60
N LEU A 280 -8.19 -2.70 6.11
CA LEU A 280 -8.12 -3.02 4.68
C LEU A 280 -9.48 -3.41 4.10
N ASN A 281 -10.48 -3.73 4.94
CA ASN A 281 -11.80 -4.15 4.50
C ASN A 281 -12.69 -2.92 4.30
N GLU A 282 -13.02 -2.57 3.05
CA GLU A 282 -13.78 -1.36 2.73
C GLU A 282 -15.25 -1.38 3.17
N ALA A 283 -15.82 -2.55 3.48
CA ALA A 283 -17.16 -2.65 4.05
C ALA A 283 -17.15 -2.30 5.55
N LEU A 284 -16.02 -2.49 6.24
CA LEU A 284 -15.82 -2.15 7.66
C LEU A 284 -15.16 -0.79 7.86
N ASN A 285 -14.21 -0.43 7.00
CA ASN A 285 -13.52 0.85 6.91
C ASN A 285 -14.04 1.65 5.70
N PRO A 286 -15.18 2.35 5.85
CA PRO A 286 -16.00 2.79 4.74
C PRO A 286 -15.30 3.80 3.83
N SER A 287 -15.49 3.63 2.52
CA SER A 287 -15.05 4.59 1.50
C SER A 287 -16.04 5.73 1.33
N GLY A 288 -15.57 6.87 0.83
CA GLY A 288 -16.40 8.02 0.46
C GLY A 288 -16.66 8.07 -1.04
N PHE A 289 -17.89 8.35 -1.43
CA PHE A 289 -18.31 8.36 -2.84
C PHE A 289 -18.69 9.77 -3.31
N SER A 290 -18.55 10.03 -4.61
CA SER A 290 -18.98 11.27 -5.24
C SER A 290 -20.52 11.39 -5.23
N ALA A 291 -21.03 12.59 -5.54
CA ALA A 291 -22.48 12.83 -5.62
C ALA A 291 -23.18 11.91 -6.64
N ILE A 292 -22.45 11.61 -7.71
CA ILE A 292 -22.95 10.85 -8.85
C ILE A 292 -22.90 9.35 -8.52
N VAL A 293 -21.78 8.86 -7.98
CA VAL A 293 -21.56 7.43 -7.73
C VAL A 293 -22.34 6.92 -6.52
N PHE A 294 -22.44 7.72 -5.46
CA PHE A 294 -23.05 7.32 -4.20
C PHE A 294 -24.45 6.69 -4.29
N PRO A 295 -25.46 7.28 -4.96
CA PRO A 295 -26.80 6.70 -5.00
C PRO A 295 -26.82 5.31 -5.65
N TYR A 296 -25.97 5.06 -6.64
CA TYR A 296 -25.88 3.77 -7.31
C TYR A 296 -25.24 2.70 -6.43
N VAL A 297 -24.09 3.00 -5.83
CA VAL A 297 -23.42 2.09 -4.89
C VAL A 297 -24.34 1.77 -3.73
N ARG A 298 -24.98 2.79 -3.13
CA ARG A 298 -25.94 2.59 -2.04
C ARG A 298 -27.08 1.66 -2.44
N LYS A 299 -27.65 1.83 -3.65
CA LYS A 299 -28.71 0.98 -4.16
C LYS A 299 -28.21 -0.47 -4.36
N ALA A 300 -27.05 -0.65 -4.99
CA ALA A 300 -26.46 -1.96 -5.23
C ALA A 300 -26.20 -2.72 -3.93
N VAL A 301 -25.54 -2.08 -2.95
CA VAL A 301 -25.29 -2.67 -1.63
C VAL A 301 -26.61 -3.05 -0.94
N ARG A 302 -27.60 -2.14 -0.94
CA ARG A 302 -28.91 -2.41 -0.32
C ARG A 302 -29.63 -3.60 -0.94
N GLN A 303 -29.61 -3.72 -2.26
CA GLN A 303 -30.38 -4.74 -2.98
C GLN A 303 -29.67 -6.09 -3.04
N ARG A 304 -28.33 -6.12 -3.02
CA ARG A 304 -27.55 -7.32 -3.32
C ARG A 304 -26.72 -7.81 -2.14
N ALA A 305 -26.02 -6.91 -1.45
CA ALA A 305 -25.10 -7.26 -0.38
C ALA A 305 -25.80 -7.44 0.97
N CYS A 306 -26.77 -6.59 1.33
CA CYS A 306 -27.32 -6.61 2.68
C CYS A 306 -27.93 -7.95 3.11
N ALA A 307 -28.61 -8.66 2.20
CA ALA A 307 -29.15 -9.99 2.51
C ALA A 307 -28.04 -11.02 2.72
N GLN A 308 -26.98 -10.98 1.90
CA GLN A 308 -25.81 -11.86 2.05
C GLN A 308 -25.12 -11.63 3.40
N TRP A 309 -24.89 -10.38 3.77
CA TRP A 309 -24.27 -10.03 5.04
C TRP A 309 -25.11 -10.49 6.24
N LYS A 310 -26.44 -10.25 6.24
CA LYS A 310 -27.32 -10.72 7.33
C LYS A 310 -27.32 -12.24 7.47
N THR A 311 -27.15 -12.96 6.37
CA THR A 311 -27.11 -14.42 6.36
C THR A 311 -25.75 -14.93 6.84
N ALA A 312 -24.66 -14.31 6.39
CA ALA A 312 -23.30 -14.70 6.73
C ALA A 312 -22.90 -14.30 8.17
N PHE A 313 -23.45 -13.20 8.67
CA PHE A 313 -23.12 -12.60 9.97
C PHE A 313 -24.40 -12.24 10.75
N PRO A 314 -25.24 -13.23 11.11
CA PRO A 314 -26.50 -12.99 11.82
C PRO A 314 -26.28 -12.36 13.21
N GLU A 315 -25.08 -12.48 13.77
CA GLU A 315 -24.68 -11.90 15.05
C GLU A 315 -24.35 -10.39 14.97
N TYR A 316 -24.21 -9.83 13.77
CA TYR A 316 -23.90 -8.41 13.62
C TYR A 316 -25.11 -7.54 13.95
N THR A 317 -24.86 -6.47 14.68
CA THR A 317 -25.84 -5.42 15.00
C THR A 317 -25.41 -4.10 14.37
N ARG A 318 -26.36 -3.20 14.15
CA ARG A 318 -26.08 -1.84 13.70
C ARG A 318 -25.04 -1.14 14.57
N ASP A 319 -25.24 -1.14 15.88
CA ASP A 319 -24.37 -0.47 16.84
C ASP A 319 -23.00 -1.12 16.92
N GLY A 320 -22.93 -2.46 16.83
CA GLY A 320 -21.67 -3.20 16.80
C GLY A 320 -20.83 -2.84 15.57
N LEU A 321 -21.44 -2.81 14.39
CA LEU A 321 -20.76 -2.43 13.14
C LEU A 321 -20.34 -0.96 13.13
N ASN A 322 -21.21 -0.06 13.61
CA ASN A 322 -20.89 1.36 13.72
C ASN A 322 -19.74 1.61 14.72
N THR A 323 -19.73 0.88 15.84
CA THR A 323 -18.62 0.93 16.82
C THR A 323 -17.33 0.41 16.20
N ARG A 324 -17.36 -0.74 15.51
CA ARG A 324 -16.19 -1.29 14.80
C ARG A 324 -15.65 -0.28 13.79
N SER A 325 -16.50 0.29 12.94
CA SER A 325 -16.10 1.29 11.94
C SER A 325 -15.48 2.54 12.58
N ASN A 326 -16.01 3.00 13.71
CA ASN A 326 -15.42 4.12 14.45
C ASN A 326 -14.05 3.79 15.05
N ASN A 327 -13.86 2.57 15.55
CA ASN A 327 -12.55 2.12 16.04
C ASN A 327 -11.50 2.02 14.93
N LEU A 328 -11.92 1.76 13.69
CA LEU A 328 -11.04 1.70 12.50
C LEU A 328 -10.63 3.08 11.94
N ARG A 329 -10.99 4.19 12.61
CA ARG A 329 -10.55 5.53 12.20
C ARG A 329 -9.09 5.82 12.57
N GLN A 330 -8.53 5.04 13.47
CA GLN A 330 -7.13 5.10 13.88
C GLN A 330 -6.57 3.69 13.95
N TRP A 331 -5.32 3.53 13.55
CA TRP A 331 -4.63 2.25 13.67
C TRP A 331 -3.70 2.29 14.87
N ASN A 332 -4.05 1.57 15.94
CA ASN A 332 -3.29 1.57 17.19
C ASN A 332 -3.03 2.98 17.76
N GLY A 333 -4.03 3.86 17.67
CA GLY A 333 -3.91 5.28 18.07
C GLY A 333 -3.18 6.17 17.06
N GLU A 334 -2.62 5.60 15.98
CA GLU A 334 -1.96 6.35 14.92
C GLU A 334 -2.97 6.87 13.87
N ASN A 335 -2.78 8.12 13.44
CA ASN A 335 -3.59 8.72 12.38
C ASN A 335 -3.03 8.35 11.00
N TYR A 336 -3.65 7.35 10.36
CA TYR A 336 -3.29 6.94 9.00
C TYR A 336 -3.89 7.82 7.89
N GLY A 337 -4.73 8.80 8.26
CA GLY A 337 -5.36 9.71 7.30
C GLY A 337 -6.84 9.47 7.04
N PHE A 338 -7.53 8.68 7.88
CA PHE A 338 -8.97 8.49 7.76
C PHE A 338 -9.69 9.82 7.52
N THR A 339 -10.55 9.85 6.51
CA THR A 339 -11.29 11.06 6.15
C THR A 339 -12.78 10.76 6.09
N ALA A 340 -13.52 11.30 7.05
CA ALA A 340 -14.98 11.27 7.01
C ALA A 340 -15.50 12.08 5.81
N LYS A 341 -16.38 11.47 5.01
CA LYS A 341 -17.08 12.11 3.89
C LYS A 341 -18.58 12.07 4.15
N LYS A 342 -19.32 13.01 3.56
CA LYS A 342 -20.80 13.04 3.69
C LYS A 342 -21.51 11.84 3.04
N ARG A 343 -20.85 11.17 2.09
CA ARG A 343 -21.41 10.12 1.23
C ARG A 343 -20.63 8.83 1.40
N MET A 344 -20.64 8.31 2.62
CA MET A 344 -20.03 7.03 2.96
C MET A 344 -21.11 5.95 3.08
N ILE A 345 -20.75 4.71 2.81
CA ILE A 345 -21.64 3.56 3.00
C ILE A 345 -21.26 2.89 4.31
N SER A 346 -22.08 3.05 5.36
CA SER A 346 -21.96 2.25 6.58
C SER A 346 -22.81 0.99 6.45
N MET A 347 -22.21 -0.18 6.60
CA MET A 347 -22.95 -1.45 6.62
C MET A 347 -23.92 -1.52 7.79
N GLY A 348 -23.54 -0.99 8.95
CA GLY A 348 -24.40 -0.92 10.13
C GLY A 348 -25.69 -0.16 9.83
N ASP A 349 -25.58 1.06 9.29
CA ASP A 349 -26.77 1.88 9.00
C ASP A 349 -27.54 1.41 7.76
N LEU A 350 -26.86 0.91 6.73
CA LEU A 350 -27.51 0.58 5.46
C LEU A 350 -28.16 -0.80 5.47
N CYS A 351 -27.52 -1.79 6.09
CA CYS A 351 -27.97 -3.18 6.07
C CYS A 351 -28.63 -3.58 7.38
N TYR A 352 -28.15 -3.10 8.52
CA TYR A 352 -28.63 -3.49 9.85
C TYR A 352 -29.44 -2.40 10.55
N GLY A 353 -29.70 -1.29 9.87
CA GLY A 353 -30.69 -0.29 10.28
C GLY A 353 -32.09 -0.67 9.83
N ASP A 354 -33.08 -0.24 10.61
CA ASP A 354 -34.51 -0.43 10.36
C ASP A 354 -34.99 0.25 9.07
#